data_AF-A0A2W0AY16-F1
#
_entry.id   AF-A0A2W0AY16-F1
#
_cell.length_a   1.000
_cell.length_b   1.000
_cell.length_c   1.000
_cell.angle_alpha   90.00
_cell.angle_beta   90.00
_cell.angle_gamma   90.00
#
_symmetry.space_group_name_H-M   'P 1'
#
loop_
_entity.id
_entity.type
_entity.pdbx_description
1 polymer ?
#
loop_
_entity_poly.entity_id
_entity_poly.type
_entity_poly.pdbx_seq_one_letter_code
_entity_poly.pdbx_strand_id
1 'polypeptide(L)'
;MKRKTLLLVGLTLAIASTVGIVVSAHGPKTAASNVSQITDAAFRDGLFQAKLDVQRGKAPHLLSGRWSTFSDRALFIAGYQQGYREFSAAQAGTLPQPTVAQLAGYADGMVDGAGDRRLSQPFQVERTEKFKNAGQTSAAANEQYKQYYRRAYSSGYQQGYYAQPDQQELKAVGQTSSPF
;
A
#
# COMPACT_ATOMS: atom_id res chain seq x y z
N MET A 1 -22.61 -64.18 11.20
CA MET A 1 -22.77 -64.08 12.67
C MET A 1 -21.77 -63.06 13.23
N LYS A 2 -22.22 -62.26 14.21
CA LYS A 2 -21.54 -61.24 15.04
C LYS A 2 -21.45 -59.81 14.46
N ARG A 3 -22.19 -58.94 15.15
CA ARG A 3 -22.35 -57.48 15.04
C ARG A 3 -21.23 -56.77 15.83
N LYS A 4 -20.87 -55.53 15.46
CA LYS A 4 -21.10 -54.31 16.28
C LYS A 4 -20.43 -53.07 15.68
N THR A 5 -21.24 -52.03 15.64
CA THR A 5 -21.04 -50.62 15.28
C THR A 5 -20.14 -49.88 16.27
N LEU A 6 -19.58 -48.74 15.80
CA LEU A 6 -19.50 -47.40 16.42
C LEU A 6 -18.13 -46.69 16.46
N LEU A 7 -18.25 -45.42 16.06
CA LEU A 7 -17.30 -44.32 15.88
C LEU A 7 -16.53 -43.94 17.16
N LEU A 8 -15.32 -43.37 17.00
CA LEU A 8 -14.97 -42.09 17.64
C LEU A 8 -13.67 -41.47 17.12
N VAL A 9 -13.76 -40.15 17.00
CA VAL A 9 -12.81 -39.13 16.57
C VAL A 9 -11.57 -39.04 17.48
N GLY A 10 -10.42 -38.69 16.90
CA GLY A 10 -9.20 -38.34 17.64
C GLY A 10 -8.24 -37.48 16.82
N LEU A 11 -8.52 -36.18 16.73
CA LEU A 11 -7.63 -35.13 16.26
C LEU A 11 -6.37 -35.08 17.14
N THR A 12 -5.17 -35.29 16.58
CA THR A 12 -3.93 -34.77 17.18
C THR A 12 -3.03 -34.13 16.14
N LEU A 13 -2.74 -32.86 16.44
CA LEU A 13 -1.82 -31.94 15.79
C LEU A 13 -0.40 -32.34 16.19
N ALA A 14 0.52 -32.53 15.24
CA ALA A 14 1.94 -32.57 15.52
C ALA A 14 2.71 -31.79 14.44
N ILE A 15 3.08 -30.58 14.82
CA ILE A 15 4.05 -29.72 14.15
C ILE A 15 5.42 -30.40 14.26
N ALA A 16 6.05 -30.71 13.13
CA ALA A 16 7.46 -31.10 13.10
C ALA A 16 8.25 -30.04 12.34
N SER A 17 8.67 -29.01 13.09
CA SER A 17 9.69 -28.05 12.69
C SER A 17 11.03 -28.78 12.60
N THR A 18 11.59 -28.90 11.40
CA THR A 18 13.00 -29.27 11.24
C THR A 18 13.79 -28.04 10.79
N VAL A 19 14.54 -27.49 11.75
CA VAL A 19 15.59 -26.50 11.53
C VAL A 19 16.81 -27.26 11.00
N GLY A 20 17.11 -27.09 9.71
CA GLY A 20 18.39 -27.49 9.12
C GLY A 20 19.27 -26.27 8.95
N ILE A 21 20.17 -26.01 9.92
CA ILE A 21 21.25 -25.03 9.75
C ILE A 21 22.38 -25.74 9.01
N VAL A 22 22.62 -25.34 7.77
CA VAL A 22 23.89 -25.61 7.07
C VAL A 22 24.58 -24.26 6.91
N VAL A 23 25.57 -24.00 7.77
CA VAL A 23 26.53 -22.91 7.58
C VAL A 23 27.51 -23.34 6.50
N SER A 24 27.66 -22.50 5.47
CA SER A 24 28.85 -22.49 4.63
C SER A 24 29.22 -21.05 4.30
N ALA A 25 30.52 -20.82 4.35
CA ALA A 25 31.15 -19.56 4.65
C ALA A 25 31.54 -18.77 3.39
N HIS A 26 31.80 -17.48 3.62
CA HIS A 26 32.52 -16.53 2.78
C HIS A 26 31.83 -15.95 1.53
N GLY A 27 31.25 -14.77 1.73
CA GLY A 27 31.20 -13.70 0.72
C GLY A 27 30.52 -12.45 1.29
N PRO A 28 31.19 -11.29 1.40
CA PRO A 28 30.51 -10.06 1.78
C PRO A 28 29.66 -9.60 0.59
N LYS A 29 28.37 -9.97 0.61
CA LYS A 29 27.35 -9.36 -0.25
C LYS A 29 26.21 -8.81 0.61
N THR A 30 26.54 -8.07 1.65
CA THR A 30 25.57 -7.36 2.48
C THR A 30 25.35 -5.95 1.92
N ALA A 31 24.42 -5.81 0.97
CA ALA A 31 23.83 -4.52 0.62
C ALA A 31 22.45 -4.64 -0.04
N ALA A 32 22.20 -5.70 -0.83
CA ALA A 32 20.94 -5.83 -1.59
C ALA A 32 19.78 -6.46 -0.79
N SER A 33 20.06 -7.33 0.18
CA SER A 33 19.02 -8.08 0.91
C SER A 33 18.20 -7.20 1.86
N ASN A 34 18.80 -6.18 2.49
CA ASN A 34 18.09 -5.28 3.40
C ASN A 34 17.08 -4.41 2.64
N VAL A 35 17.45 -3.88 1.47
CA VAL A 35 16.57 -3.00 0.68
C VAL A 35 15.36 -3.80 0.17
N SER A 36 15.58 -4.98 -0.41
CA SER A 36 14.47 -5.85 -0.87
C SER A 36 13.57 -6.31 0.28
N GLN A 37 14.13 -6.57 1.47
CA GLN A 37 13.34 -6.95 2.64
C GLN A 37 12.54 -5.79 3.23
N ILE A 38 13.08 -4.56 3.20
CA ILE A 38 12.40 -3.33 3.62
C ILE A 38 11.26 -3.03 2.65
N THR A 39 11.50 -3.14 1.33
CA THR A 39 10.45 -2.96 0.31
C THR A 39 9.34 -4.00 0.46
N ASP A 40 9.69 -5.26 0.73
CA ASP A 40 8.70 -6.30 0.99
C ASP A 40 7.99 -6.11 2.33
N ALA A 41 8.63 -5.51 3.32
CA ALA A 41 8.01 -5.24 4.62
C ALA A 41 6.86 -4.25 4.48
N ALA A 42 7.03 -3.19 3.69
CA ALA A 42 5.97 -2.23 3.42
C ALA A 42 4.76 -2.89 2.75
N PHE A 43 5.00 -3.71 1.73
CA PHE A 43 3.94 -4.46 1.05
C PHE A 43 3.21 -5.42 1.99
N ARG A 44 3.94 -6.23 2.76
CA ARG A 44 3.35 -7.17 3.74
C ARG A 44 2.56 -6.47 4.83
N ASP A 45 3.03 -5.34 5.32
CA ASP A 45 2.31 -4.53 6.30
C ASP A 45 1.02 -3.96 5.71
N GLY A 46 1.07 -3.49 4.45
CA GLY A 46 -0.12 -3.09 3.71
C GLY A 46 -1.17 -4.19 3.65
N LEU A 47 -0.78 -5.41 3.25
CA LEU A 47 -1.65 -6.58 3.23
C LEU A 47 -2.25 -6.87 4.62
N PHE A 48 -1.43 -6.84 5.67
CA PHE A 48 -1.85 -7.13 7.02
C PHE A 48 -2.84 -6.08 7.56
N GLN A 49 -2.56 -4.79 7.32
CA GLN A 49 -3.44 -3.70 7.72
C GLN A 49 -4.79 -3.79 7.00
N ALA A 50 -4.80 -4.11 5.70
CA ALA A 50 -6.04 -4.33 4.97
C ALA A 50 -6.85 -5.51 5.53
N LYS A 51 -6.19 -6.61 5.91
CA LYS A 51 -6.85 -7.73 6.60
C LYS A 51 -7.55 -7.27 7.88
N LEU A 52 -6.85 -6.52 8.73
CA LEU A 52 -7.42 -6.03 10.00
C LEU A 52 -8.60 -5.10 9.77
N ASP A 53 -8.50 -4.20 8.79
CA ASP A 53 -9.57 -3.25 8.49
C ASP A 53 -10.79 -3.97 7.92
N VAL A 54 -10.61 -4.94 7.01
CA VAL A 54 -11.70 -5.79 6.54
C VAL A 54 -12.31 -6.60 7.68
N GLN A 55 -11.50 -7.26 8.51
CA GLN A 55 -12.02 -8.06 9.63
C GLN A 55 -12.83 -7.22 10.64
N ARG A 56 -12.45 -5.96 10.84
CA ARG A 56 -13.11 -5.02 11.77
C ARG A 56 -14.28 -4.26 11.15
N GLY A 57 -14.58 -4.52 9.89
CA GLY A 57 -15.62 -3.81 9.20
C GLY A 57 -15.32 -2.34 8.90
N LYS A 58 -14.05 -1.98 8.79
CA LYS A 58 -13.62 -0.60 8.57
C LYS A 58 -13.60 -0.27 7.08
N ALA A 59 -14.07 0.94 6.78
CA ALA A 59 -13.86 1.53 5.48
C ALA A 59 -12.36 1.70 5.20
N PRO A 60 -11.95 1.67 3.93
CA PRO A 60 -10.55 1.73 3.55
C PRO A 60 -9.87 3.00 4.04
N HIS A 61 -8.70 2.86 4.67
CA HIS A 61 -7.92 3.98 5.19
C HIS A 61 -6.44 3.86 4.82
N LEU A 62 -6.04 4.55 3.76
CA LEU A 62 -4.67 4.53 3.24
C LEU A 62 -3.75 5.44 4.07
N LEU A 63 -3.22 4.90 5.17
CA LEU A 63 -2.24 5.56 6.05
C LEU A 63 -0.82 5.08 5.75
N SER A 64 -0.20 5.63 4.69
CA SER A 64 1.17 5.28 4.30
C SER A 64 2.25 6.09 5.05
N GLY A 65 1.86 7.09 5.85
CA GLY A 65 2.78 8.05 6.50
C GLY A 65 3.84 7.46 7.44
N ARG A 66 3.72 6.18 7.86
CA ARG A 66 4.77 5.47 8.63
C ARG A 66 6.00 5.09 7.79
N TRP A 67 5.84 5.03 6.47
CA TRP A 67 6.90 4.68 5.53
C TRP A 67 7.64 5.95 5.12
N SER A 68 8.97 5.95 5.25
CA SER A 68 9.78 7.16 5.06
C SER A 68 10.06 7.47 3.59
N THR A 69 10.20 6.46 2.73
CA THR A 69 10.50 6.63 1.30
C THR A 69 9.23 6.60 0.44
N PHE A 70 9.29 7.22 -0.74
CA PHE A 70 8.18 7.16 -1.69
C PHE A 70 7.95 5.72 -2.19
N SER A 71 9.02 4.97 -2.42
CA SER A 71 8.97 3.57 -2.86
C SER A 71 8.24 2.69 -1.85
N ASP A 72 8.59 2.80 -0.57
CA ASP A 72 7.96 2.01 0.49
C ASP A 72 6.48 2.38 0.66
N ARG A 73 6.13 3.66 0.56
CA ARG A 73 4.72 4.10 0.58
C ARG A 73 3.93 3.47 -0.56
N ALA A 74 4.47 3.50 -1.77
CA ALA A 74 3.84 2.90 -2.95
C ALA A 74 3.60 1.40 -2.76
N LEU A 75 4.59 0.67 -2.22
CA LEU A 75 4.49 -0.75 -1.92
C LEU A 75 3.47 -1.06 -0.82
N PHE A 76 3.44 -0.27 0.25
CA PHE A 76 2.40 -0.37 1.27
C PHE A 76 1.00 -0.21 0.69
N ILE A 77 0.80 0.79 -0.18
CA ILE A 77 -0.49 1.03 -0.82
C ILE A 77 -0.86 -0.13 -1.74
N ALA A 78 0.09 -0.64 -2.53
CA ALA A 78 -0.14 -1.79 -3.39
C ALA A 78 -0.56 -3.03 -2.58
N GLY A 79 0.13 -3.32 -1.47
CA GLY A 79 -0.20 -4.40 -0.55
C GLY A 79 -1.57 -4.21 0.10
N TYR A 80 -1.87 -2.99 0.58
CA TYR A 80 -3.16 -2.66 1.16
C TYR A 80 -4.32 -2.84 0.16
N GLN A 81 -4.14 -2.38 -1.08
CA GLN A 81 -5.12 -2.53 -2.14
C GLN A 81 -5.38 -3.99 -2.46
N GLN A 82 -4.32 -4.79 -2.61
CA GLN A 82 -4.45 -6.21 -2.88
C GLN A 82 -5.19 -6.92 -1.73
N GLY A 83 -4.77 -6.70 -0.49
CA GLY A 83 -5.38 -7.32 0.68
C GLY A 83 -6.85 -6.94 0.82
N TYR A 84 -7.21 -5.67 0.60
CA TYR A 84 -8.60 -5.27 0.75
C TYR A 84 -9.48 -5.97 -0.30
N ARG A 85 -9.03 -6.10 -1.55
CA ARG A 85 -9.77 -6.87 -2.59
C ARG A 85 -9.93 -8.34 -2.19
N GLU A 86 -8.84 -8.99 -1.79
CA GLU A 86 -8.84 -10.41 -1.44
C GLU A 86 -9.71 -10.71 -0.22
N PHE A 87 -9.52 -9.96 0.87
CA PHE A 87 -10.23 -10.21 2.13
C PHE A 87 -11.69 -9.76 2.07
N SER A 88 -12.03 -8.69 1.33
CA SER A 88 -13.44 -8.26 1.20
C SER A 88 -14.25 -9.20 0.31
N ALA A 89 -13.65 -9.77 -0.74
CA ALA A 89 -14.29 -10.80 -1.57
C ALA A 89 -14.57 -12.08 -0.77
N ALA A 90 -13.66 -12.47 0.13
CA ALA A 90 -13.83 -13.61 1.01
C ALA A 90 -14.94 -13.42 2.07
N GLN A 91 -15.26 -12.17 2.43
CA GLN A 91 -16.22 -11.85 3.50
C GLN A 91 -17.69 -11.74 3.02
N ALA A 92 -18.00 -12.09 1.76
CA ALA A 92 -19.36 -12.12 1.20
C ALA A 92 -20.25 -10.89 1.51
N GLY A 93 -19.72 -9.68 1.28
CA GLY A 93 -20.57 -8.55 0.87
C GLY A 93 -21.11 -7.59 1.94
N THR A 94 -20.35 -7.19 2.96
CA THR A 94 -20.82 -6.10 3.85
C THR A 94 -19.78 -5.07 4.20
N LEU A 95 -18.78 -4.84 3.33
CA LEU A 95 -17.85 -3.73 3.52
C LEU A 95 -17.62 -2.91 2.27
N PRO A 96 -17.64 -1.56 2.38
CA PRO A 96 -17.32 -0.69 1.26
C PRO A 96 -15.89 -0.97 0.81
N GLN A 97 -15.71 -1.59 -0.36
CA GLN A 97 -14.39 -1.66 -0.99
C GLN A 97 -13.87 -0.25 -1.28
N PRO A 98 -12.54 -0.03 -1.28
CA PRO A 98 -11.99 1.23 -1.74
C PRO A 98 -12.42 1.38 -3.18
N THR A 99 -13.22 2.41 -3.44
CA THR A 99 -13.72 2.63 -4.79
C THR A 99 -12.53 2.91 -5.70
N VAL A 100 -12.68 2.57 -6.98
CA VAL A 100 -11.68 2.94 -8.01
C VAL A 100 -11.31 4.42 -7.90
N ALA A 101 -12.29 5.28 -7.57
CA ALA A 101 -12.10 6.70 -7.31
C ALA A 101 -11.13 6.99 -6.16
N GLN A 102 -11.27 6.32 -5.02
CA GLN A 102 -10.39 6.54 -3.86
C GLN A 102 -8.96 6.11 -4.16
N LEU A 103 -8.79 4.98 -4.84
CA LEU A 103 -7.46 4.48 -5.19
C LEU A 103 -6.76 5.39 -6.18
N ALA A 104 -7.47 5.78 -7.26
CA ALA A 104 -6.95 6.70 -8.26
C ALA A 104 -6.63 8.06 -7.64
N GLY A 105 -7.57 8.62 -6.88
CA GLY A 105 -7.39 9.91 -6.22
C GLY A 105 -6.19 9.91 -5.30
N TYR A 106 -6.08 8.93 -4.40
CA TYR A 106 -4.96 8.84 -3.47
C TYR A 106 -3.61 8.73 -4.18
N ALA A 107 -3.50 7.85 -5.20
CA ALA A 107 -2.28 7.67 -5.96
C ALA A 107 -1.88 8.94 -6.72
N ASP A 108 -2.82 9.58 -7.41
CA ASP A 108 -2.61 10.84 -8.12
C ASP A 108 -2.17 11.95 -7.17
N GLY A 109 -2.84 12.06 -6.02
CA GLY A 109 -2.51 13.04 -4.99
C GLY A 109 -1.07 12.89 -4.53
N MET A 110 -0.63 11.66 -4.20
CA MET A 110 0.76 11.44 -3.75
C MET A 110 1.79 11.89 -4.78
N VAL A 111 1.57 11.60 -6.06
CA VAL A 111 2.48 11.96 -7.14
C VAL A 111 2.54 13.48 -7.29
N ASP A 112 1.39 14.14 -7.36
CA ASP A 112 1.31 15.59 -7.54
C ASP A 112 1.87 16.33 -6.32
N GLY A 113 1.55 15.91 -5.10
CA GLY A 113 2.07 16.50 -3.87
C GLY A 113 3.58 16.34 -3.74
N ALA A 114 4.13 15.16 -4.06
CA ALA A 114 5.58 14.96 -4.11
C ALA A 114 6.24 15.81 -5.20
N GLY A 115 5.59 15.96 -6.35
CA GLY A 115 6.01 16.82 -7.45
C GLY A 115 6.10 18.29 -7.04
N ASP A 116 5.03 18.84 -6.46
CA ASP A 116 4.96 20.22 -6.00
C ASP A 116 6.02 20.50 -4.92
N ARG A 117 6.20 19.59 -3.96
CA ARG A 117 7.29 19.68 -2.97
C ARG A 117 8.67 19.74 -3.65
N ARG A 118 8.96 18.85 -4.62
CA ARG A 118 10.26 18.83 -5.33
C ARG A 118 10.52 20.12 -6.08
N LEU A 119 9.47 20.70 -6.67
CA LEU A 119 9.52 21.98 -7.37
C LEU A 119 9.45 23.19 -6.42
N SER A 120 9.47 22.96 -5.10
CA SER A 120 9.30 23.99 -4.05
C SER A 120 8.06 24.86 -4.27
N GLN A 121 7.00 24.30 -4.85
CA GLN A 121 5.72 24.96 -4.99
C GLN A 121 4.99 24.96 -3.65
N PRO A 122 4.19 26.00 -3.34
CA PRO A 122 3.37 26.00 -2.13
C PRO A 122 2.33 24.88 -2.16
N PHE A 123 1.93 24.40 -0.99
CA PHE A 123 0.85 23.43 -0.85
C PHE A 123 -0.44 23.96 -1.53
N GLN A 124 -0.89 23.30 -2.61
CA GLN A 124 -1.94 23.83 -3.48
C GLN A 124 -2.88 22.75 -4.04
N VAL A 125 -3.27 21.79 -3.21
CA VAL A 125 -4.11 20.64 -3.57
C VAL A 125 -5.33 20.99 -4.45
N GLU A 126 -6.08 22.05 -4.11
CA GLU A 126 -7.31 22.43 -4.83
C GLU A 126 -7.05 23.12 -6.18
N ARG A 127 -5.81 23.55 -6.43
CA ARG A 127 -5.42 24.23 -7.67
C ARG A 127 -5.00 23.27 -8.77
N THR A 128 -4.67 22.04 -8.42
CA THR A 128 -4.25 21.01 -9.35
C THR A 128 -5.36 20.68 -10.35
N GLU A 129 -4.98 20.40 -11.60
CA GLU A 129 -5.96 20.08 -12.64
C GLU A 129 -6.71 18.78 -12.32
N LYS A 130 -6.00 17.76 -11.80
CA LYS A 130 -6.59 16.48 -11.43
C LYS A 130 -7.65 16.59 -10.33
N PHE A 131 -7.46 17.48 -9.35
CA PHE A 131 -8.46 17.72 -8.31
C PHE A 131 -9.72 18.41 -8.87
N LYS A 132 -9.52 19.43 -9.71
CA LYS A 132 -10.62 20.16 -10.37
C LYS A 132 -11.43 19.22 -11.27
N ASN A 133 -10.71 18.48 -12.11
CA ASN A 133 -11.22 17.57 -13.13
C ASN A 133 -11.39 16.13 -12.63
N ALA A 134 -11.74 15.97 -11.35
CA ALA A 134 -11.91 14.68 -10.71
C ALA A 134 -12.81 13.76 -11.56
N GLY A 135 -12.27 12.60 -11.95
CA GLY A 135 -13.00 11.60 -12.74
C GLY A 135 -13.13 11.88 -14.23
N GLN A 136 -12.49 12.91 -14.79
CA GLN A 136 -12.58 13.19 -16.23
C GLN A 136 -12.10 12.02 -17.12
N THR A 137 -11.21 11.17 -16.60
CA THR A 137 -10.69 9.97 -17.28
C THR A 137 -11.47 8.70 -16.95
N SER A 138 -12.49 8.78 -16.08
CA SER A 138 -13.26 7.62 -15.65
C SER A 138 -14.64 7.60 -16.31
N ALA A 139 -14.94 6.51 -17.03
CA ALA A 139 -16.27 6.28 -17.59
C ALA A 139 -17.38 6.14 -16.53
N ALA A 140 -17.01 5.90 -15.26
CA ALA A 140 -17.91 5.78 -14.12
C ALA A 140 -18.02 7.07 -13.28
N ALA A 141 -17.56 8.20 -13.82
CA ALA A 141 -17.53 9.47 -13.08
C ALA A 141 -18.92 10.08 -12.88
N ASN A 142 -19.54 9.72 -11.76
CA ASN A 142 -20.68 10.44 -11.19
C ASN A 142 -20.22 11.34 -10.02
N GLU A 143 -21.12 12.15 -9.45
CA GLU A 143 -20.75 13.05 -8.34
C GLU A 143 -20.18 12.32 -7.12
N GLN A 144 -20.67 11.11 -6.84
CA GLN A 144 -20.14 10.28 -5.77
C GLN A 144 -18.69 9.83 -6.04
N TYR A 145 -18.36 9.46 -7.29
CA TYR A 145 -16.99 9.19 -7.72
C TYR A 145 -16.10 10.40 -7.48
N LYS A 146 -16.55 11.61 -7.90
CA LYS A 146 -15.76 12.83 -7.75
C LYS A 146 -15.47 13.15 -6.29
N GLN A 147 -16.45 13.00 -5.40
CA GLN A 147 -16.27 13.21 -3.96
C GLN A 147 -15.26 12.23 -3.37
N TYR A 148 -15.38 10.94 -3.69
CA TYR A 148 -14.43 9.92 -3.24
C TYR A 148 -13.02 10.16 -3.76
N TYR A 149 -12.90 10.52 -5.05
CA TYR A 149 -11.63 10.86 -5.67
C TYR A 149 -10.98 12.05 -4.97
N ARG A 150 -11.68 13.19 -4.85
CA ARG A 150 -11.13 14.42 -4.25
C ARG A 150 -10.69 14.22 -2.81
N ARG A 151 -11.49 13.51 -2.00
CA ARG A 151 -11.14 13.22 -0.60
C ARG A 151 -9.85 12.41 -0.50
N ALA A 152 -9.74 11.37 -1.32
CA ALA A 152 -8.56 10.52 -1.34
C ALA A 152 -7.35 11.25 -1.91
N TYR A 153 -7.57 12.06 -2.96
CA TYR A 153 -6.57 12.93 -3.56
C TYR A 153 -5.96 13.90 -2.56
N SER A 154 -6.76 14.62 -1.78
CA SER A 154 -6.22 15.53 -0.76
C SER A 154 -5.39 14.80 0.29
N SER A 155 -5.81 13.60 0.69
CA SER A 155 -5.09 12.78 1.65
C SER A 155 -3.75 12.28 1.09
N GLY A 156 -3.73 11.85 -0.18
CA GLY A 156 -2.52 11.45 -0.89
C GLY A 156 -1.57 12.62 -1.11
N TYR A 157 -2.09 13.76 -1.56
CA TYR A 157 -1.35 15.00 -1.82
C TYR A 157 -0.63 15.49 -0.57
N GLN A 158 -1.32 15.57 0.56
CA GLN A 158 -0.69 15.92 1.83
C GLN A 158 0.45 14.96 2.20
N GLN A 159 0.25 13.66 2.03
CA GLN A 159 1.28 12.68 2.36
C GLN A 159 2.49 12.77 1.42
N GLY A 160 2.27 12.95 0.11
CA GLY A 160 3.34 13.15 -0.86
C GLY A 160 4.11 14.45 -0.62
N TYR A 161 3.39 15.53 -0.34
CA TYR A 161 3.98 16.86 -0.13
C TYR A 161 4.84 16.96 1.13
N TYR A 162 4.45 16.28 2.22
CA TYR A 162 5.23 16.24 3.47
C TYR A 162 6.10 14.99 3.60
N ALA A 163 6.26 14.20 2.54
CA ALA A 163 7.21 13.11 2.53
C ALA A 163 8.63 13.63 2.75
N GLN A 164 9.51 12.85 3.40
CA GLN A 164 10.94 13.14 3.34
C GLN A 164 11.47 12.68 1.98
N PRO A 165 12.33 13.48 1.30
CA PRO A 165 12.97 13.04 0.08
C PRO A 165 13.92 11.89 0.40
N ASP A 166 13.83 10.80 -0.35
CA ASP A 166 14.77 9.70 -0.19
C ASP A 166 16.10 10.01 -0.90
N GLN A 167 17.14 9.22 -0.61
CA GLN A 167 18.46 9.40 -1.22
C GLN A 167 18.47 9.22 -2.74
N GLN A 168 17.46 8.56 -3.32
CA GLN A 168 17.34 8.40 -4.76
C GLN A 168 16.77 9.68 -5.41
N GLU A 169 15.76 10.30 -4.77
CA GLU A 169 15.23 11.60 -5.17
C GLU A 169 16.28 12.71 -5.04
N LEU A 170 17.09 12.70 -3.97
CA LEU A 170 18.18 13.66 -3.79
C LEU A 170 19.26 13.56 -4.88
N LYS A 171 19.56 12.34 -5.35
CA LYS A 171 20.52 12.11 -6.46
C LYS A 171 19.98 12.61 -7.79
N ALA A 172 18.69 12.44 -8.06
CA ALA A 172 18.06 12.93 -9.28
C ALA A 172 18.07 14.47 -9.37
N VAL A 173 17.85 15.16 -8.24
CA VAL A 173 17.89 16.64 -8.18
C VAL A 173 19.31 17.20 -8.31
N GLY A 174 20.30 16.49 -7.76
CA GLY A 174 21.71 16.86 -7.89
C GLY A 174 22.29 16.73 -9.30
N GLN A 175 21.69 15.92 -10.17
CA GLN A 175 22.13 15.78 -11.57
C GLN A 175 21.57 16.87 -12.49
N THR A 176 20.43 17.48 -12.18
CA THR A 176 19.84 18.58 -12.95
C THR A 176 20.42 19.96 -12.61
N SER A 177 21.23 20.05 -11.55
CA SER A 177 21.86 21.28 -11.07
C SER A 177 23.38 21.25 -11.32
N SER A 178 23.78 21.00 -12.56
CA SER A 178 25.14 21.29 -13.01
C SER A 178 25.15 22.70 -13.61
N PRO A 179 25.72 23.72 -12.94
CA PRO A 179 25.83 25.05 -13.53
C PRO A 179 26.92 25.02 -14.60
N PHE A 180 26.57 25.51 -15.80
CA PHE A 180 27.53 26.18 -16.66
C PHE A 180 27.52 27.66 -16.32
#